data_AF-A0A9D7C8U4-F1
#
_entry.id   AF-A0A9D7C8U4-F1
#
_cell.length_a   1.000
_cell.length_b   1.000
_cell.length_c   1.000
_cell.angle_alpha   90.00
_cell.angle_beta   90.00
_cell.angle_gamma   90.00
#
_symmetry.space_group_name_H-M   'P 1'
#
loop_
_entity.id
_entity.type
_entity.pdbx_description
1 polymer ?
#
loop_
_entity_poly.entity_id
_entity_poly.type
_entity_poly.pdbx_seq_one_letter_code
_entity_poly.pdbx_strand_id
1 'polypeptide(L)'
;MLWILAAGYFMLISYPADKLEWYDAPLYPFLSLIIAIFVDTLIKKIKAIPIIASNRLIKNVAGFLIVLALLAPPYYQTILRVAKKDEITHTWAPEQIDEFRINGAFMKHLKEQKPLIRSYSVFTVPPEHAEHYDQIKFYQRSLEHNDNISIRIKNQQQELQAGEYIAVCDQKLKDTINANWTVSIQEKWKNCVLYELKSRKDPVIQPALLNQ
;
A
#
# COMPACT_ATOMS: atom_id res chain seq x y z
N MET A 1 -12.12 -31.12 -16.79
CA MET A 1 -11.60 -31.17 -15.41
C MET A 1 -11.21 -29.78 -14.88
N LEU A 2 -10.26 -29.06 -15.50
CA LEU A 2 -9.84 -27.71 -15.04
C LEU A 2 -11.01 -26.72 -14.88
N TRP A 3 -11.93 -26.68 -15.84
CA TRP A 3 -13.14 -25.84 -15.77
C TRP A 3 -14.04 -26.17 -14.57
N ILE A 4 -14.15 -27.44 -14.20
CA ILE A 4 -14.96 -27.89 -13.06
C ILE A 4 -14.29 -27.45 -11.75
N LEU A 5 -12.97 -27.58 -11.65
CA LEU A 5 -12.21 -27.10 -10.49
C LEU A 5 -12.31 -25.58 -10.34
N ALA A 6 -12.11 -24.84 -11.43
CA ALA A 6 -12.21 -23.38 -11.42
C ALA A 6 -13.64 -22.91 -11.07
N ALA A 7 -14.68 -23.49 -11.68
CA ALA A 7 -16.06 -23.14 -11.39
C ALA A 7 -16.50 -23.55 -9.98
N GLY A 8 -16.10 -24.74 -9.52
CA GLY A 8 -16.39 -25.22 -8.17
C GLY A 8 -15.73 -24.36 -7.10
N TYR A 9 -14.46 -23.98 -7.30
CA TYR A 9 -13.78 -23.05 -6.41
C TYR A 9 -14.42 -21.66 -6.42
N PHE A 10 -14.77 -21.14 -7.61
CA PHE A 10 -15.46 -19.86 -7.75
C PHE A 10 -16.81 -19.83 -7.01
N MET A 11 -17.59 -20.92 -7.08
CA MET A 11 -18.83 -21.07 -6.31
C MET A 11 -18.56 -21.07 -4.81
N LEU A 12 -17.51 -21.79 -4.36
CA LEU A 12 -17.14 -21.88 -2.95
C LEU A 12 -16.78 -20.52 -2.37
N ILE A 13 -15.95 -19.72 -3.06
CA ILE A 13 -15.56 -18.38 -2.58
C ILE A 13 -16.65 -17.32 -2.78
N SER A 14 -17.70 -17.62 -3.56
CA SER A 14 -18.82 -16.70 -3.77
C SER A 14 -19.82 -16.69 -2.62
N TYR A 15 -19.84 -17.74 -1.79
CA TYR A 15 -20.80 -17.96 -0.71
C TYR A 15 -20.59 -17.12 0.57
N PRO A 16 -19.35 -16.94 1.08
CA PRO A 16 -19.12 -16.17 2.32
C PRO A 16 -19.54 -14.70 2.21
N ALA A 17 -20.05 -14.15 3.32
CA ALA A 17 -20.40 -12.73 3.43
C ALA A 17 -19.16 -11.83 3.38
N ASP A 18 -18.10 -12.23 4.08
CA ASP A 18 -16.82 -11.51 4.11
C ASP A 18 -15.89 -12.07 3.02
N LYS A 19 -15.61 -11.24 2.01
CA LYS A 19 -14.73 -11.61 0.89
C LYS A 19 -13.43 -10.82 0.98
N LEU A 20 -12.33 -11.53 1.12
CA LEU A 20 -10.99 -10.95 1.04
C LEU A 20 -10.47 -11.08 -0.39
N GLU A 21 -9.77 -10.04 -0.88
CA GLU A 21 -9.26 -10.00 -2.26
C GLU A 21 -8.31 -11.16 -2.59
N TRP A 22 -7.63 -11.71 -1.58
CA TRP A 22 -6.68 -12.82 -1.76
C TRP A 22 -7.35 -14.20 -1.88
N TYR A 23 -8.67 -14.31 -1.65
CA TYR A 23 -9.40 -15.58 -1.84
C TYR A 23 -9.38 -16.05 -3.29
N ASP A 24 -9.14 -15.16 -4.25
CA ASP A 24 -9.02 -15.51 -5.66
C ASP A 24 -7.66 -16.16 -5.99
N ALA A 25 -6.64 -16.03 -5.12
CA ALA A 25 -5.27 -16.44 -5.44
C ALA A 25 -5.14 -17.93 -5.81
N PRO A 26 -5.81 -18.88 -5.13
CA PRO A 26 -5.75 -20.30 -5.52
C PRO A 26 -6.41 -20.61 -6.87
N LEU A 27 -7.23 -19.70 -7.41
CA LEU A 27 -7.90 -19.86 -8.71
C LEU A 27 -6.95 -19.58 -9.88
N TYR A 28 -5.94 -18.71 -9.69
CA TYR A 28 -5.07 -18.23 -10.76
C TYR A 28 -4.30 -19.33 -11.51
N PRO A 29 -3.75 -20.39 -10.88
CA PRO A 29 -3.10 -21.47 -11.62
C PRO A 29 -4.05 -22.18 -12.59
N PHE A 30 -5.29 -22.44 -12.19
CA PHE A 30 -6.29 -23.10 -13.04
C PHE A 30 -6.71 -22.20 -14.20
N LEU A 31 -6.96 -20.92 -13.94
CA LEU A 31 -7.27 -19.94 -14.98
C LEU A 31 -6.10 -19.77 -15.96
N SER A 32 -4.86 -19.75 -15.47
CA SER A 32 -3.67 -19.67 -16.32
C SER A 32 -3.59 -20.84 -17.30
N LEU A 33 -3.86 -22.07 -16.83
CA LEU A 33 -3.89 -23.25 -17.69
C LEU A 33 -5.03 -23.21 -18.71
N ILE A 34 -6.22 -22.76 -18.29
CA ILE A 34 -7.37 -22.59 -19.18
C ILE A 34 -7.05 -21.58 -20.29
N ILE A 35 -6.47 -20.43 -19.95
CA ILE A 35 -6.03 -19.40 -20.90
C ILE A 35 -4.95 -19.96 -21.83
N ALA A 36 -3.97 -20.71 -21.30
CA ALA A 36 -2.92 -21.31 -22.11
C ALA A 36 -3.47 -22.28 -23.17
N ILE A 37 -4.43 -23.14 -22.81
CA ILE A 37 -5.10 -24.06 -23.75
C ILE A 37 -5.87 -23.28 -24.82
N PHE A 38 -6.56 -22.21 -24.42
CA PHE A 38 -7.29 -21.34 -25.36
C PHE A 38 -6.34 -20.65 -26.35
N VAL A 39 -5.26 -20.05 -25.85
CA VAL A 39 -4.24 -19.36 -26.67
C VAL A 39 -3.54 -20.34 -27.61
N ASP A 40 -3.17 -21.54 -27.14
CA ASP A 40 -2.59 -22.58 -28.01
C ASP A 40 -3.55 -22.98 -29.14
N THR A 41 -4.83 -23.17 -28.83
CA THR A 41 -5.86 -23.49 -29.82
C THR A 41 -5.99 -22.37 -30.86
N LEU A 42 -6.00 -21.11 -30.42
CA LEU A 42 -6.05 -19.94 -31.29
C LEU A 42 -4.81 -19.86 -32.19
N ILE A 43 -3.62 -20.06 -31.64
CA ILE A 43 -2.35 -20.08 -32.38
C ILE A 43 -2.37 -21.18 -33.45
N LYS A 44 -2.84 -22.39 -33.11
CA LYS A 44 -2.97 -23.49 -34.07
C LYS A 44 -3.89 -23.14 -35.23
N LYS A 45 -5.05 -22.52 -34.94
CA LYS A 45 -6.01 -22.07 -35.97
C LYS A 45 -5.41 -21.00 -36.87
N ILE A 46 -4.71 -20.00 -36.32
CA ILE A 46 -4.07 -18.93 -37.10
C ILE A 46 -2.92 -19.48 -37.95
N LYS A 47 -2.10 -20.39 -37.39
CA LYS A 47 -1.00 -21.05 -38.12
C LYS A 47 -1.49 -21.95 -39.28
N ALA A 48 -2.78 -22.30 -39.32
CA ALA A 48 -3.38 -23.09 -40.40
C ALA A 48 -3.88 -22.24 -41.58
N ILE A 49 -3.90 -20.90 -41.46
CA ILE A 49 -4.30 -20.00 -42.55
C ILE A 49 -3.29 -20.15 -43.71
N PRO A 50 -3.73 -20.36 -44.97
CA PRO A 50 -2.84 -20.70 -46.09
C PRO A 50 -1.63 -19.78 -46.27
N ILE A 51 -1.85 -18.47 -46.11
CA ILE A 51 -0.80 -17.43 -46.21
C ILE A 51 0.29 -17.63 -45.14
N ILE A 52 -0.10 -17.96 -43.91
CA ILE A 52 0.81 -18.17 -42.77
C ILE A 52 1.44 -19.57 -42.85
N ALA A 53 0.66 -20.57 -43.26
CA ALA A 53 1.08 -21.96 -43.34
C ALA A 53 2.18 -22.19 -44.39
N SER A 54 2.17 -21.41 -45.48
CA SER A 54 3.13 -21.52 -46.59
C SER A 54 4.57 -21.15 -46.20
N ASN A 55 4.77 -20.29 -45.19
CA ASN A 55 6.09 -19.80 -44.81
C ASN A 55 6.44 -20.15 -43.35
N ARG A 56 7.48 -20.99 -43.16
CA ARG A 56 7.93 -21.46 -41.84
C ARG A 56 8.35 -20.33 -40.88
N LEU A 57 9.00 -19.29 -41.38
CA LEU A 57 9.42 -18.14 -40.57
C LEU A 57 8.18 -17.38 -40.06
N ILE A 58 7.26 -17.04 -40.97
CA ILE A 58 6.02 -16.33 -40.64
C ILE A 58 5.20 -17.15 -39.64
N LYS A 59 5.10 -18.47 -39.84
CA LYS A 59 4.41 -19.37 -38.91
C LYS A 59 4.99 -19.31 -37.49
N ASN A 60 6.31 -19.32 -37.33
CA ASN A 60 6.94 -19.27 -36.00
C ASN A 60 6.78 -17.90 -35.34
N VAL A 61 7.01 -16.82 -36.10
CA VAL A 61 6.89 -15.44 -35.62
C VAL A 61 5.44 -15.10 -35.26
N ALA A 62 4.46 -15.55 -36.06
CA ALA A 62 3.04 -15.30 -35.81
C ALA A 62 2.60 -15.81 -34.43
N GLY A 63 3.05 -17.00 -34.02
CA GLY A 63 2.72 -17.53 -32.69
C GLY A 63 3.23 -16.63 -31.55
N PHE A 64 4.48 -16.19 -31.63
CA PHE A 64 5.06 -15.28 -30.65
C PHE A 64 4.34 -13.92 -30.64
N LEU A 65 4.06 -13.34 -31.81
CA LEU A 65 3.35 -12.07 -31.93
C LEU A 65 1.93 -12.14 -31.37
N ILE A 66 1.22 -13.26 -31.52
CA ILE A 66 -0.11 -13.45 -30.93
C ILE A 66 -0.02 -13.43 -29.40
N VAL A 67 0.93 -14.17 -28.81
CA VAL A 67 1.13 -14.17 -27.36
C VAL A 67 1.46 -12.78 -26.87
N LEU A 68 2.38 -12.08 -27.55
CA LEU A 68 2.76 -10.71 -27.22
C LEU A 68 1.55 -9.77 -27.33
N ALA A 69 0.78 -9.83 -28.42
CA ALA A 69 -0.39 -8.97 -28.63
C ALA A 69 -1.49 -9.19 -27.59
N LEU A 70 -1.68 -10.42 -27.10
CA LEU A 70 -2.69 -10.73 -26.09
C LEU A 70 -2.24 -10.37 -24.67
N LEU A 71 -0.97 -10.65 -24.32
CA LEU A 71 -0.49 -10.54 -22.94
C LEU A 71 0.22 -9.21 -22.64
N ALA A 72 0.86 -8.57 -23.63
CA ALA A 72 1.59 -7.33 -23.41
C ALA A 72 0.68 -6.16 -23.01
N PRO A 73 -0.50 -5.92 -23.62
CA PRO A 73 -1.33 -4.78 -23.23
C PRO A 73 -1.78 -4.79 -21.76
N PRO A 74 -2.38 -5.87 -21.22
CA PRO A 74 -2.78 -5.88 -19.81
C PRO A 74 -1.56 -5.81 -18.88
N TYR A 75 -0.45 -6.47 -19.23
CA TYR A 75 0.78 -6.42 -18.44
C TYR A 75 1.37 -5.01 -18.40
N TYR A 76 1.44 -4.32 -19.54
CA TYR A 76 1.92 -2.95 -19.65
C TYR A 76 1.04 -1.97 -18.86
N GLN A 77 -0.29 -2.12 -18.93
CA GLN A 77 -1.21 -1.32 -18.12
C GLN A 77 -0.98 -1.52 -16.62
N THR A 78 -0.74 -2.77 -16.18
CA THR A 78 -0.41 -3.06 -14.79
C THR A 78 0.92 -2.44 -14.38
N ILE A 79 1.97 -2.53 -15.20
CA ILE A 79 3.24 -1.86 -14.92
C ILE A 79 3.05 -0.36 -14.77
N LEU A 80 2.33 0.28 -15.71
CA LEU A 80 2.08 1.72 -15.63
C LEU A 80 1.29 2.08 -14.37
N ARG A 81 0.34 1.25 -13.96
CA ARG A 81 -0.44 1.46 -12.73
C ARG A 81 0.44 1.34 -11.48
N VAL A 82 1.30 0.32 -11.41
CA VAL A 82 2.21 0.09 -10.28
C VAL A 82 3.35 1.11 -10.23
N ALA A 83 3.82 1.58 -11.40
CA ALA A 83 4.87 2.57 -11.51
C ALA A 83 4.39 4.01 -11.25
N LYS A 84 3.09 4.30 -11.42
CA LYS A 84 2.52 5.57 -10.97
C LYS A 84 2.71 5.69 -9.46
N LYS A 85 3.11 6.88 -9.01
CA LYS A 85 3.35 7.21 -7.60
C LYS A 85 2.21 6.66 -6.73
N ASP A 86 2.57 6.13 -5.56
CA ASP A 86 1.64 5.54 -4.60
C ASP A 86 0.37 6.38 -4.42
N GLU A 87 -0.68 6.00 -5.15
CA GLU A 87 -2.03 6.46 -4.87
C GLU A 87 -2.44 5.72 -3.60
N ILE A 88 -2.34 6.43 -2.48
CA ILE A 88 -2.85 6.00 -1.17
C ILE A 88 -4.36 6.20 -1.07
N THR A 89 -5.06 6.30 -2.19
CA THR A 89 -6.51 6.45 -2.26
C THR A 89 -7.09 5.18 -2.84
N HIS A 90 -8.29 4.82 -2.42
CA HIS A 90 -8.95 3.63 -2.96
C HIS A 90 -9.33 3.86 -4.42
N THR A 91 -9.15 2.85 -5.28
CA THR A 91 -9.57 2.90 -6.69
C THR A 91 -11.08 3.10 -6.83
N TRP A 92 -11.86 2.58 -5.88
CA TRP A 92 -13.31 2.70 -5.83
C TRP A 92 -13.81 3.95 -5.08
N ALA A 93 -12.93 4.62 -4.33
CA ALA A 93 -13.23 5.87 -3.62
C ALA A 93 -11.99 6.80 -3.63
N PRO A 94 -11.75 7.53 -4.73
CA PRO A 94 -10.55 8.36 -4.90
C PRO A 94 -10.42 9.49 -3.87
N GLU A 95 -11.53 9.89 -3.25
CA GLU A 95 -11.54 10.92 -2.19
C GLU A 95 -11.19 10.34 -0.81
N GLN A 96 -11.25 9.01 -0.65
CA GLN A 96 -10.95 8.33 0.60
C GLN A 96 -9.48 7.91 0.63
N ILE A 97 -8.79 8.40 1.65
CA ILE A 97 -7.42 8.01 1.95
C ILE A 97 -7.44 6.63 2.58
N ASP A 98 -6.59 5.73 2.08
CA ASP A 98 -6.28 4.46 2.70
C ASP A 98 -5.47 4.71 3.98
N GLU A 99 -6.16 4.66 5.11
CA GLU A 99 -5.61 4.91 6.44
C GLU A 99 -4.53 3.89 6.83
N PHE A 100 -4.57 2.68 6.28
CA PHE A 100 -3.54 1.66 6.53
C PHE A 100 -2.24 1.98 5.80
N ARG A 101 -2.33 2.64 4.64
CA ARG A 101 -1.16 2.99 3.81
C ARG A 101 -0.54 4.33 4.11
N ILE A 102 -1.29 5.25 4.72
CA ILE A 102 -0.85 6.64 4.78
C ILE A 102 0.40 6.86 5.64
N ASN A 103 0.55 6.14 6.77
CA ASN A 103 1.74 6.29 7.62
C ASN A 103 3.01 5.92 6.85
N GLY A 104 3.04 4.77 6.19
CA GLY A 104 4.18 4.32 5.39
C GLY A 104 4.48 5.25 4.22
N ALA A 105 3.44 5.71 3.52
CA ALA A 105 3.59 6.67 2.44
C ALA A 105 4.12 8.03 2.93
N PHE A 106 3.73 8.47 4.12
CA PHE A 106 4.25 9.69 4.72
C PHE A 106 5.73 9.55 5.09
N MET A 107 6.16 8.39 5.61
CA MET A 107 7.58 8.11 5.87
C MET A 107 8.43 8.21 4.60
N LYS A 108 7.93 7.66 3.48
CA LYS A 108 8.55 7.81 2.15
C LYS A 108 8.58 9.28 1.70
N HIS A 109 7.50 10.02 1.90
CA HIS A 109 7.44 11.44 1.61
C HIS A 109 8.46 12.26 2.42
N LEU A 110 8.62 11.97 3.72
CA LEU A 110 9.60 12.63 4.58
C LEU A 110 11.04 12.38 4.12
N LYS A 111 11.36 11.17 3.69
CA LYS A 111 12.67 10.87 3.07
C LYS A 111 12.95 11.78 1.87
N GLU A 112 11.96 11.96 0.99
CA GLU A 112 12.09 12.77 -0.23
C GLU A 112 12.17 14.27 0.06
N GLN A 113 11.32 14.78 0.96
CA GLN A 113 11.18 16.23 1.19
C GLN A 113 12.07 16.78 2.32
N LYS A 114 12.46 15.93 3.29
CA LYS A 114 13.24 16.32 4.47
C LYS A 114 14.46 15.40 4.66
N PRO A 115 15.37 15.29 3.68
CA PRO A 115 16.51 14.35 3.71
C PRO A 115 17.53 14.62 4.83
N LEU A 116 17.46 15.79 5.48
CA LEU A 116 18.30 16.14 6.63
C LEU A 116 17.78 15.55 7.96
N ILE A 117 16.50 15.21 8.05
CA ILE A 117 15.91 14.62 9.25
C ILE A 117 16.17 13.11 9.22
N ARG A 118 17.25 12.68 9.90
CA ARG A 118 17.70 11.28 9.94
C ARG A 118 17.17 10.50 11.15
N SER A 119 16.42 11.15 12.04
CA SER A 119 15.81 10.49 13.18
C SER A 119 14.47 11.14 13.51
N TYR A 120 13.42 10.32 13.62
CA TYR A 120 12.10 10.75 14.07
C TYR A 120 11.33 9.57 14.67
N SER A 121 10.29 9.86 15.45
CA SER A 121 9.37 8.84 15.95
C SER A 121 8.03 8.92 15.22
N VAL A 122 7.41 7.78 14.96
CA VAL A 122 6.02 7.68 14.48
C VAL A 122 5.13 7.48 15.69
N PHE A 123 4.25 8.44 15.98
CA PHE A 123 3.30 8.35 17.08
C PHE A 123 1.96 7.86 16.57
N THR A 124 1.58 6.65 16.99
CA THR A 124 0.35 5.99 16.55
C THR A 124 -0.16 5.04 17.62
N VAL A 125 -1.48 4.98 17.81
CA VAL A 125 -2.08 4.02 18.75
C VAL A 125 -2.09 2.65 18.08
N PRO A 126 -1.69 1.58 18.79
CA PRO A 126 -1.82 0.25 18.27
C PRO A 126 -3.29 -0.01 17.98
N PRO A 127 -3.64 -0.34 16.73
CA PRO A 127 -4.96 -0.88 16.47
C PRO A 127 -5.12 -2.20 17.24
N GLU A 128 -6.37 -2.62 17.43
CA GLU A 128 -6.69 -3.82 18.24
C GLU A 128 -5.91 -5.07 17.80
N HIS A 129 -5.46 -5.12 16.54
CA HIS A 129 -4.62 -6.17 16.00
C HIS A 129 -3.21 -5.68 15.63
N ALA A 130 -2.18 -6.39 16.10
CA ALA A 130 -0.78 -6.03 15.88
C ALA A 130 -0.33 -6.01 14.40
N GLU A 131 -1.09 -6.67 13.52
CA GLU A 131 -0.81 -6.84 12.08
C GLU A 131 -0.96 -5.53 11.28
N HIS A 132 -1.79 -4.60 11.75
CA HIS A 132 -1.95 -3.31 11.07
C HIS A 132 -0.72 -2.38 11.19
N TYR A 133 0.33 -2.80 11.92
CA TYR A 133 1.64 -2.12 11.94
C TYR A 133 2.57 -2.52 10.80
N ASP A 134 2.23 -3.54 10.01
CA ASP A 134 3.18 -4.15 9.10
C ASP A 134 3.73 -3.17 8.08
N GLN A 135 2.93 -2.19 7.66
CA GLN A 135 3.40 -1.13 6.77
C GLN A 135 4.41 -0.21 7.43
N ILE A 136 4.16 0.25 8.66
CA ILE A 136 5.08 1.12 9.39
C ILE A 136 6.39 0.38 9.65
N LYS A 137 6.30 -0.90 10.08
CA LYS A 137 7.48 -1.76 10.31
C LYS A 137 8.25 -2.04 9.02
N PHE A 138 7.56 -2.22 7.89
CA PHE A 138 8.19 -2.38 6.58
C PHE A 138 9.02 -1.14 6.22
N TYR A 139 8.42 0.05 6.29
CA TYR A 139 9.11 1.29 5.98
C TYR A 139 10.21 1.62 6.99
N GLN A 140 10.00 1.34 8.27
CA GLN A 140 11.04 1.44 9.30
C GLN A 140 12.27 0.64 8.89
N ARG A 141 12.11 -0.68 8.67
CA ARG A 141 13.23 -1.56 8.30
C ARG A 141 13.90 -1.15 6.99
N SER A 142 13.11 -0.79 5.99
CA SER A 142 13.61 -0.38 4.68
C SER A 142 14.45 0.90 4.76
N LEU A 143 13.97 1.92 5.48
CA LEU A 143 14.64 3.21 5.61
C LEU A 143 15.85 3.15 6.57
N GLU A 144 15.76 2.34 7.62
CA GLU A 144 16.90 2.08 8.51
C GLU A 144 18.02 1.38 7.75
N HIS A 145 17.69 0.35 6.96
CA HIS A 145 18.68 -0.44 6.22
C HIS A 145 19.28 0.31 5.02
N ASN A 146 18.45 0.96 4.20
CA ASN A 146 18.89 1.54 2.93
C ASN A 146 19.35 3.00 3.05
N ASP A 147 18.83 3.75 4.02
CA ASP A 147 18.98 5.20 4.09
C ASP A 147 19.58 5.70 5.42
N ASN A 148 19.89 4.80 6.36
CA ASN A 148 20.36 5.12 7.72
C ASN A 148 19.44 6.12 8.45
N ILE A 149 18.12 6.00 8.27
CA ILE A 149 17.14 6.83 8.97
C ILE A 149 16.63 6.03 10.18
N SER A 150 16.90 6.51 11.40
CA SER A 150 16.44 5.88 12.65
C SER A 150 14.97 6.22 12.91
N ILE A 151 14.11 5.22 12.96
CA ILE A 151 12.67 5.44 13.17
C ILE A 151 12.22 4.67 14.41
N ARG A 152 11.53 5.36 15.32
CA ARG A 152 10.95 4.72 16.51
C ARG A 152 9.45 4.75 16.46
N ILE A 153 8.79 3.64 16.77
CA ILE A 153 7.33 3.61 16.88
C ILE A 153 6.99 3.84 18.35
N LYS A 154 6.22 4.89 18.64
CA LYS A 154 5.76 5.23 19.99
C LYS A 154 4.25 5.12 20.05
N ASN A 155 3.75 4.53 21.13
CA ASN A 155 2.31 4.34 21.34
C ASN A 155 1.81 5.03 22.61
N GLN A 156 2.70 5.50 23.47
CA GLN A 156 2.37 6.17 24.71
C GLN A 156 2.85 7.61 24.69
N GLN A 157 2.03 8.53 25.18
CA GLN A 157 2.37 9.95 25.24
C GLN A 157 3.56 10.22 26.17
N GLN A 158 3.74 9.38 27.19
CA GLN A 158 4.83 9.45 28.16
C GLN A 158 6.20 9.19 27.53
N GLU A 159 6.24 8.50 26.39
CA GLU A 159 7.48 8.23 25.66
C GLU A 159 7.95 9.46 24.89
N LEU A 160 7.11 10.48 24.71
CA LEU A 160 7.43 11.69 23.95
C LEU A 160 8.39 12.60 24.74
N GLN A 161 9.39 13.14 24.05
CA GLN A 161 10.49 13.94 24.60
C GLN A 161 10.64 15.27 23.87
N ALA A 162 11.03 16.32 24.60
CA ALA A 162 11.37 17.60 23.99
C ALA A 162 12.61 17.46 23.08
N GLY A 163 12.62 18.20 21.98
CA GLY A 163 13.66 18.20 20.95
C GLY A 163 13.48 17.13 19.87
N GLU A 164 12.51 16.23 19.98
CA GLU A 164 12.32 15.17 19.00
C GLU A 164 11.38 15.55 17.84
N TYR A 165 11.53 14.86 16.71
CA TYR A 165 10.60 14.93 15.60
C TYR A 165 9.54 13.82 15.68
N ILE A 166 8.26 14.17 15.59
CA ILE A 166 7.13 13.24 15.66
C ILE A 166 6.29 13.28 14.39
N ALA A 167 6.24 12.16 13.67
CA ALA A 167 5.32 11.95 12.56
C ALA A 167 3.99 11.38 13.09
N VAL A 168 2.87 12.01 12.72
CA VAL A 168 1.52 11.60 13.13
C VAL A 168 0.50 11.89 12.03
N CYS A 169 -0.40 10.94 11.77
CA CYS A 169 -1.46 11.07 10.76
C CYS A 169 -2.87 11.11 11.35
N ASP A 170 -3.08 10.52 12.53
CA ASP A 170 -4.37 10.50 13.22
C ASP A 170 -4.74 11.87 13.81
N GLN A 171 -6.00 12.30 13.61
CA GLN A 171 -6.45 13.61 14.09
C GLN A 171 -6.50 13.73 15.61
N LYS A 172 -6.99 12.70 16.31
CA LYS A 172 -7.08 12.70 17.78
C LYS A 172 -5.68 12.76 18.42
N LEU A 173 -4.71 12.09 17.82
CA LEU A 173 -3.32 12.16 18.27
C LEU A 173 -2.67 13.53 18.02
N LYS A 174 -2.95 14.16 16.86
CA LYS A 174 -2.53 15.55 16.60
C LYS A 174 -3.11 16.49 17.65
N ASP A 175 -4.40 16.37 17.96
CA ASP A 175 -5.08 17.19 18.96
C ASP A 175 -4.45 16.98 20.35
N THR A 176 -4.14 15.73 20.70
CA THR A 176 -3.45 15.37 21.95
C THR A 176 -2.05 16.00 22.04
N ILE A 177 -1.27 15.96 20.95
CA ILE A 177 0.04 16.62 20.88
C ILE A 177 -0.11 18.13 21.05
N ASN A 178 -1.02 18.76 20.30
CA ASN A 178 -1.24 20.20 20.32
C ASN A 178 -1.74 20.71 21.69
N ALA A 179 -2.53 19.90 22.41
CA ALA A 179 -3.02 20.23 23.74
C ALA A 179 -1.90 20.21 24.79
N ASN A 180 -0.94 19.28 24.67
CA ASN A 180 0.04 18.99 25.72
C ASN A 180 1.46 19.49 25.43
N TRP A 181 1.75 19.92 24.21
CA TRP A 181 3.09 20.31 23.77
C TRP A 181 3.07 21.65 23.02
N THR A 182 4.15 22.41 23.20
CA THR A 182 4.54 23.48 22.29
C THR A 182 5.28 22.85 21.13
N VAL A 183 4.77 23.03 19.91
CA VAL A 183 5.27 22.33 18.72
C VAL A 183 5.62 23.30 17.61
N SER A 184 6.61 22.94 16.80
CA SER A 184 6.86 23.54 15.48
C SER A 184 6.50 22.55 14.39
N ILE A 185 5.87 23.00 13.31
CA ILE A 185 5.49 22.14 12.19
C ILE A 185 6.62 22.15 11.17
N GLN A 186 7.18 20.97 10.90
CA GLN A 186 8.30 20.80 9.97
C GLN A 186 7.84 20.38 8.57
N GLU A 187 6.76 19.59 8.50
CA GLU A 187 6.16 19.14 7.25
C GLU A 187 4.67 18.86 7.42
N LYS A 188 3.88 19.11 6.38
CA LYS A 188 2.47 18.72 6.29
C LYS A 188 2.20 18.03 4.96
N TRP A 189 1.67 16.82 5.03
CA TRP A 189 1.30 16.07 3.83
C TRP A 189 -0.02 15.35 4.06
N LYS A 190 -1.06 15.79 3.33
CA LYS A 190 -2.44 15.31 3.51
C LYS A 190 -2.88 15.51 4.97
N ASN A 191 -3.35 14.45 5.65
CA ASN A 191 -3.71 14.50 7.06
C ASN A 191 -2.50 14.29 8.01
N CYS A 192 -1.31 14.03 7.48
CA CYS A 192 -0.10 13.79 8.28
C CYS A 192 0.69 15.07 8.54
N VAL A 193 1.32 15.10 9.72
CA VAL A 193 2.15 16.20 10.17
C VAL A 193 3.43 15.66 10.79
N LEU A 194 4.55 16.30 10.48
CA LEU A 194 5.80 16.13 11.20
C LEU A 194 5.96 17.32 12.17
N TYR A 195 5.83 17.04 13.46
CA TYR A 195 6.08 18.01 14.52
C TYR A 195 7.53 17.94 14.98
N GLU A 196 8.05 19.07 15.46
CA GLU A 196 9.20 19.15 16.36
C GLU A 196 8.67 19.56 17.73
N LEU A 197 8.84 18.71 18.74
CA LEU A 197 8.38 18.99 20.10
C LEU A 197 9.36 19.95 20.79
N LYS A 198 8.92 21.14 21.18
CA LYS A 198 9.80 22.13 21.84
C LYS A 198 9.82 21.98 23.36
N SER A 199 8.64 21.99 23.97
CA SER A 199 8.48 21.84 25.41
C SER A 199 7.09 21.30 25.73
N ARG A 200 6.95 20.65 26.89
CA ARG A 200 5.63 20.24 27.40
C ARG A 200 4.92 21.49 27.92
N LYS A 201 3.64 21.64 27.60
CA LYS A 201 2.81 22.68 28.21
C LYS A 201 2.57 22.29 29.66
N ASP A 202 2.64 23.27 30.55
CA ASP A 202 2.24 23.04 31.94
C ASP A 202 0.79 22.56 31.94
N PRO A 203 0.45 21.56 32.79
CA PRO A 203 -0.94 21.15 32.93
C PRO A 203 -1.75 22.40 33.24
N VAL A 204 -2.73 22.70 32.40
CA VAL A 204 -3.72 23.74 32.72
C VAL A 204 -4.37 23.26 34.00
N ILE A 205 -3.96 23.83 35.13
CA ILE A 205 -4.61 23.61 36.42
C ILE A 205 -6.02 24.15 36.19
N GLN A 206 -6.96 23.26 35.86
CA GLN A 206 -8.37 23.64 35.87
C GLN A 206 -8.61 24.13 37.29
N PRO A 207 -8.99 25.40 37.49
CA PRO A 207 -9.30 25.89 38.82
C PRO A 207 -10.33 24.93 39.38
N ALA A 208 -9.96 24.22 40.45
CA ALA A 208 -10.86 23.35 41.17
C ALA A 208 -12.14 24.16 41.36
N LEU A 209 -13.27 23.63 40.88
CA LEU A 209 -14.59 24.20 41.12
C LEU A 209 -14.70 24.43 42.62
N LEU A 210 -14.41 25.66 43.03
CA LEU A 210 -14.51 26.15 44.39
C LEU A 210 -16.00 26.17 44.67
N ASN A 211 -16.45 25.10 45.32
CA ASN A 211 -17.68 24.97 46.11
C ASN A 211 -18.73 26.07 45.86
N GLN A 212 -19.78 25.71 45.13
CA GLN A 212 -21.12 26.20 45.42
C GLN A 212 -22.07 25.00 45.50
#